data_AF-A0A1V3TUY9-F1
#
_entry.id   AF-A0A1V3TUY9-F1
#
_cell.length_a   1.000
_cell.length_b   1.000
_cell.length_c   1.000
_cell.angle_alpha   90.00
_cell.angle_beta   90.00
_cell.angle_gamma   90.00
#
_symmetry.space_group_name_H-M   'P 1'
#
loop_
_entity.id
_entity.type
_entity.pdbx_description
1 polymer ?
#
loop_
_entity_poly.entity_id
_entity_poly.type
_entity_poly.pdbx_seq_one_letter_code
_entity_poly.pdbx_strand_id
1 'polypeptide(L)' 'MKQKLKDQVKFDRFKHFSEEAASLERKGDYKNASNAWSDASRNATNEINKKWCNNRADFCDRVAKKPF' A
#
# COMPACT_ATOMS: atom_id res chain seq x y z
N MET A 1 15.24 -8.80 -37.79
CA MET A 1 14.00 -8.81 -36.98
C MET A 1 14.38 -8.68 -35.51
N LYS A 2 14.03 -7.59 -34.82
CA LYS A 2 14.12 -7.50 -33.35
C LYS A 2 12.79 -6.95 -32.85
N GLN A 3 11.92 -7.87 -32.49
CA GLN A 3 10.57 -7.60 -32.05
C GLN A 3 10.62 -6.72 -30.79
N LYS A 4 10.04 -5.53 -30.88
CA LYS A 4 9.76 -4.65 -29.74
C LYS A 4 8.90 -5.44 -28.73
N LEU A 5 9.53 -6.01 -27.70
CA LEU A 5 8.80 -6.52 -26.55
C LEU A 5 8.43 -5.31 -25.70
N LYS A 6 7.21 -4.85 -25.97
CA LYS A 6 6.46 -3.87 -25.21
C LYS A 6 6.76 -4.07 -23.72
N ASP A 7 7.36 -3.07 -23.09
CA ASP A 7 7.23 -2.86 -21.65
C ASP A 7 5.73 -2.80 -21.36
N GLN A 8 5.12 -3.96 -21.13
CA GLN A 8 3.84 -4.02 -20.47
C GLN A 8 4.10 -3.33 -19.15
N VAL A 9 3.59 -2.10 -19.01
CA VAL A 9 3.48 -1.40 -17.75
C VAL A 9 2.64 -2.31 -16.85
N LYS A 10 3.31 -3.27 -16.21
CA LYS A 10 2.69 -4.24 -15.34
C LYS A 10 2.20 -3.41 -14.17
N PHE A 11 0.89 -3.23 -14.09
CA PHE A 11 0.29 -2.47 -13.01
C PHE A 11 0.68 -3.14 -11.69
N ASP A 12 1.68 -2.57 -11.03
CA ASP A 12 2.16 -3.04 -9.74
C ASP A 12 1.15 -2.58 -8.70
N ARG A 13 0.17 -3.46 -8.46
CA ARG A 13 -0.92 -3.23 -7.49
C ARG A 13 -0.35 -2.92 -6.12
N PHE A 14 0.72 -3.60 -5.72
CA PHE A 14 1.38 -3.34 -4.45
C PHE A 14 1.93 -1.91 -4.40
N LYS A 15 2.64 -1.48 -5.44
CA LYS A 15 3.15 -0.11 -5.54
C LYS A 15 2.02 0.92 -5.50
N HIS A 16 0.97 0.71 -6.29
CA HIS A 16 -0.18 1.62 -6.34
C HIS A 16 -0.85 1.81 -4.97
N PHE A 17 -1.21 0.71 -4.29
CA PHE A 17 -1.86 0.79 -2.98
C PHE A 17 -0.93 1.33 -1.90
N SER A 18 0.37 1.04 -1.95
CA SER A 18 1.33 1.56 -0.97
C SER A 18 1.58 3.07 -1.14
N GLU A 19 1.63 3.57 -2.38
CA GLU A 19 1.72 5.01 -2.65
C GLU A 19 0.43 5.75 -2.26
N GLU A 20 -0.73 5.15 -2.52
CA GLU A 20 -2.03 5.69 -2.10
C GLU A 20 -2.13 5.75 -0.57
N ALA A 21 -1.80 4.66 0.12
CA ALA A 21 -1.81 4.60 1.58
C ALA A 21 -0.90 5.67 2.20
N ALA A 22 0.34 5.81 1.70
CA ALA A 22 1.26 6.83 2.16
C ALA A 22 0.75 8.26 1.89
N SER A 23 0.02 8.48 0.80
CA SER A 23 -0.63 9.77 0.50
C SER A 23 -1.74 10.08 1.48
N LEU A 24 -2.56 9.09 1.83
CA LEU A 24 -3.63 9.21 2.81
C LEU A 24 -3.08 9.47 4.22
N GLU A 25 -1.98 8.81 4.61
CA GLU A 25 -1.28 9.11 5.87
C GLU A 25 -0.85 10.57 5.95
N ARG A 26 -0.26 11.12 4.87
CA ARG A 26 0.15 12.54 4.82
C ARG A 26 -1.02 13.52 4.90
N LYS A 27 -2.21 13.11 4.43
CA LYS A 27 -3.44 13.90 4.53
C LYS A 27 -4.12 13.79 5.89
N GLY A 28 -3.64 12.90 6.77
CA GLY A 28 -4.27 12.60 8.05
C GLY A 28 -5.50 11.70 7.95
N ASP A 29 -5.77 11.12 6.78
CA ASP A 29 -6.88 10.19 6.57
C ASP A 29 -6.46 8.77 6.93
N TYR A 30 -6.22 8.55 8.22
CA TYR A 30 -5.68 7.28 8.72
C TYR A 30 -6.65 6.11 8.55
N LYS A 31 -7.96 6.37 8.51
CA LYS A 31 -8.96 5.31 8.28
C LYS A 31 -8.82 4.72 6.88
N ASN A 32 -8.78 5.57 5.85
CA ASN A 32 -8.58 5.11 4.48
C ASN A 32 -7.14 4.61 4.26
N ALA A 33 -6.15 5.22 4.91
CA ALA A 33 -4.76 4.74 4.86
C ALA A 33 -4.63 3.29 5.38
N SER A 34 -5.32 2.94 6.46
CA SER A 34 -5.33 1.57 7.00
C SER A 34 -5.85 0.56 5.98
N ASN A 35 -6.97 0.88 5.33
CA ASN A 35 -7.55 0.03 4.28
C ASN A 35 -6.60 -0.15 3.10
N ALA A 36 -6.01 0.95 2.60
CA ALA A 36 -5.05 0.91 1.50
C ALA A 36 -3.78 0.12 1.86
N TRP A 37 -3.30 0.22 3.11
CA TRP A 37 -2.22 -0.63 3.60
C TRP A 37 -2.59 -2.11 3.65
N SER A 38 -3.83 -2.44 4.02
CA SER A 38 -4.33 -3.83 3.98
C SER A 38 -4.41 -4.37 2.55
N ASP A 39 -4.87 -3.55 1.60
CA ASP A 39 -4.88 -3.94 0.19
C ASP A 39 -3.49 -4.05 -0.42
N ALA A 40 -2.55 -3.19 -0.01
CA ALA A 40 -1.14 -3.36 -0.35
C ALA A 40 -0.59 -4.70 0.17
N SER A 41 -0.88 -5.09 1.41
CA SER A 41 -0.39 -6.36 1.95
C SER A 41 -0.92 -7.58 1.17
N ARG A 42 -2.18 -7.55 0.74
CA ARG A 42 -2.79 -8.61 -0.10
C ARG A 42 -2.12 -8.73 -1.47
N ASN A 43 -1.60 -7.64 -2.02
CA ASN A 43 -0.95 -7.59 -3.33
C ASN A 43 0.58 -7.74 -3.26
N ALA A 44 1.17 -7.71 -2.05
CA ALA A 44 2.60 -7.86 -1.88
C ALA A 44 3.05 -9.32 -2.11
N THR A 45 4.09 -9.49 -2.92
CA THR A 45 4.66 -10.82 -3.21
C THR A 45 5.57 -11.34 -2.10
N ASN A 46 6.23 -10.43 -1.36
CA ASN A 46 7.23 -10.78 -0.35
C ASN A 46 6.64 -10.63 1.06
N GLU A 47 6.92 -11.60 1.94
CA GLU A 47 6.44 -11.59 3.34
C GLU A 47 6.90 -10.37 4.13
N ILE A 48 8.10 -9.84 3.85
CA ILE A 48 8.60 -8.60 4.46
C ILE A 48 7.66 -7.43 4.15
N ASN A 49 7.25 -7.30 2.90
CA ASN A 49 6.35 -6.24 2.46
C ASN A 49 4.95 -6.43 3.06
N LYS A 50 4.45 -7.67 3.11
CA LYS A 50 3.17 -7.97 3.78
C LYS A 50 3.19 -7.54 5.25
N LYS A 51 4.24 -7.94 5.97
CA LYS A 51 4.40 -7.61 7.40
C LYS A 51 4.49 -6.10 7.61
N TRP A 52 5.25 -5.41 6.76
CA TRP A 52 5.36 -3.96 6.83
C TRP A 52 4.01 -3.28 6.60
N CYS A 53 3.28 -3.67 5.56
CA CYS A 53 1.94 -3.16 5.27
C CYS A 53 0.94 -3.45 6.40
N ASN A 54 0.94 -4.66 6.96
CA ASN A 54 0.07 -5.00 8.09
C ASN A 54 0.37 -4.14 9.33
N ASN A 55 1.65 -4.01 9.70
CA ASN A 55 2.05 -3.15 10.83
C ASN A 55 1.62 -1.69 10.60
N ARG A 56 1.68 -1.21 9.34
CA ARG A 56 1.30 0.15 8.99
C ARG A 56 -0.22 0.34 8.98
N ALA A 57 -0.97 -0.67 8.55
CA ALA A 57 -2.43 -0.70 8.65
C ALA A 57 -2.89 -0.64 10.12
N ASP A 58 -2.26 -1.42 11.00
CA ASP A 58 -2.56 -1.43 12.43
C ASP A 58 -2.23 -0.09 13.09
N PHE A 59 -1.11 0.53 12.72
CA PHE A 59 -0.77 1.87 13.17
C PHE A 59 -1.84 2.88 12.76
N CYS A 60 -2.22 2.88 11.48
CA CYS A 60 -3.23 3.80 10.95
C CYS A 60 -4.59 3.60 11.63
N ASP A 61 -5.03 2.35 11.83
CA ASP A 61 -6.29 2.04 12.51
C ASP A 61 -6.28 2.53 13.96
N ARG A 62 -5.17 2.33 14.69
CA ARG A 62 -5.01 2.84 16.06
C ARG A 62 -5.08 4.36 16.10
N VAL A 63 -4.37 5.05 15.20
CA VAL A 63 -4.36 6.52 15.15
C VAL A 63 -5.73 7.07 14.75
N ALA A 64 -6.44 6.40 13.83
CA ALA A 64 -7.80 6.78 13.45
C ALA A 64 -8.79 6.69 14.63
N LYS A 65 -8.63 5.67 15.51
CA LYS A 65 -9.49 5.47 16.69
C LYS A 65 -9.13 6.38 17.86
N LYS A 66 -7.84 6.59 18.09
CA LYS A 66 -7.34 7.41 19.18
C LYS A 66 -6.11 8.20 18.69
N PRO A 67 -6.34 9.38 18.10
CA PRO A 67 -5.28 10.35 17.85
C PRO A 67 -4.60 10.69 19.18
N PHE A 68 -3.30 10.96 19.13
CA PHE A 68 -2.50 11.25 20.32
C PHE A 68 -2.90 12.56 20.99
#